data_AF-A0A217EYT9-F1
#
_entry.id   AF-A0A217EYT9-F1
#
_cell.length_a   1.000
_cell.length_b   1.000
_cell.length_c   1.000
_cell.angle_alpha   90.00
_cell.angle_beta   90.00
_cell.angle_gamma   90.00
#
_symmetry.space_group_name_H-M   'P 1'
#
loop_
_entity.id
_entity.type
_entity.pdbx_description
1 polymer ?
#
loop_
_entity_poly.entity_id
_entity_poly.type
_entity_poly.pdbx_seq_one_letter_code
_entity_poly.pdbx_strand_id
1 'polypeptide(L)'
;MAKSIKIADELFETVQASSQAFSRTLAGQVSHYIRIGQAVESLLSHDIVARILQAKISSSEDASALDALSAVAKDPSSEEIEFHIERQLRGLGVGLDDSGNLVYQRDINAAKVEAAPA
;
A
#
# COMPACT_ATOMS: atom_id res chain seq x y z
N MET A 1 -32.12 7.16 -16.41
CA MET A 1 -32.46 5.77 -16.01
C MET A 1 -31.64 5.43 -14.78
N ALA A 2 -32.27 5.03 -13.68
CA ALA A 2 -31.53 4.59 -12.50
C ALA A 2 -30.96 3.19 -12.77
N LYS A 3 -29.65 3.02 -12.53
CA LYS A 3 -29.00 1.70 -12.55
C LYS A 3 -28.93 1.20 -11.10
N SER A 4 -29.38 -0.03 -10.86
CA SER A 4 -29.29 -0.67 -9.55
C SER A 4 -28.06 -1.57 -9.47
N ILE A 5 -27.48 -1.65 -8.27
CA ILE A 5 -26.35 -2.53 -7.94
C ILE A 5 -26.74 -3.30 -6.69
N LYS A 6 -26.39 -4.58 -6.64
CA LYS A 6 -26.57 -5.40 -5.43
C LYS A 6 -25.32 -5.28 -4.57
N ILE A 7 -25.49 -5.10 -3.27
CA ILE A 7 -24.42 -5.07 -2.28
C ILE A 7 -24.75 -6.06 -1.16
N ALA A 8 -23.73 -6.55 -0.47
CA ALA A 8 -23.92 -7.42 0.69
C ALA A 8 -24.62 -6.67 1.83
N ASP A 9 -25.43 -7.37 2.61
CA ASP A 9 -26.22 -6.77 3.70
C ASP A 9 -25.33 -6.09 4.74
N GLU A 10 -24.18 -6.69 5.09
CA GLU A 10 -23.22 -6.08 6.04
C GLU A 10 -22.70 -4.71 5.57
N LEU A 11 -22.46 -4.56 4.26
CA LEU A 11 -21.98 -3.32 3.68
C LEU A 11 -23.11 -2.31 3.59
N PHE A 12 -24.33 -2.77 3.30
CA PHE A 12 -25.51 -1.91 3.33
C PHE A 12 -25.71 -1.30 4.72
N GLU A 13 -25.67 -2.12 5.78
CA GLU A 13 -25.80 -1.64 7.17
C GLU A 13 -24.72 -0.62 7.53
N THR A 14 -23.47 -0.91 7.15
CA THR A 14 -22.33 0.00 7.35
C THR A 14 -22.54 1.34 6.65
N VAL A 15 -22.96 1.33 5.38
CA VAL A 15 -23.20 2.55 4.60
C VAL A 15 -24.42 3.29 5.11
N GLN A 16 -25.46 2.59 5.55
CA GLN A 16 -26.65 3.19 6.14
C GLN A 16 -26.33 3.94 7.42
N ALA A 17 -25.61 3.31 8.36
CA ALA A 17 -25.15 3.96 9.60
C ALA A 17 -24.29 5.20 9.29
N SER A 18 -23.37 5.08 8.34
CA SER A 18 -22.51 6.19 7.90
C SER A 18 -23.32 7.33 7.27
N SER A 19 -24.34 7.01 6.47
CA SER A 19 -25.18 8.03 5.81
C SER A 19 -25.96 8.87 6.84
N GLN A 20 -26.41 8.24 7.92
CA GLN A 20 -27.06 8.93 9.04
C GLN A 20 -26.06 9.80 9.80
N ALA A 21 -24.90 9.24 10.16
CA ALA A 21 -23.86 9.95 10.90
C ALA A 21 -23.38 11.22 10.18
N PHE A 22 -23.24 11.16 8.85
CA PHE A 22 -22.75 12.29 8.05
C PHE A 22 -23.86 13.10 7.35
N SER A 23 -25.14 12.87 7.69
CA SER A 23 -26.29 13.59 7.10
C SER A 23 -26.29 13.57 5.56
N ARG A 24 -26.00 12.42 4.95
CA ARG A 24 -26.03 12.21 3.49
C ARG A 24 -27.11 11.22 3.10
N THR A 25 -27.60 11.32 1.86
CA THR A 25 -28.43 10.24 1.30
C THR A 25 -27.61 8.97 1.16
N LEU A 26 -28.26 7.80 1.21
CA LEU A 26 -27.57 6.51 1.04
C LEU A 26 -26.78 6.47 -0.27
N ALA A 27 -27.41 6.87 -1.38
CA ALA A 27 -26.75 6.94 -2.68
C ALA A 27 -25.56 7.93 -2.70
N GLY A 28 -25.70 9.05 -1.98
CA GLY A 28 -24.62 10.02 -1.80
C GLY A 28 -23.44 9.43 -1.02
N GLN A 29 -23.71 8.68 0.05
CA GLN A 29 -22.67 8.03 0.85
C GLN A 29 -21.95 6.92 0.08
N VAL A 30 -22.69 6.08 -0.67
CA VAL A 30 -22.09 5.08 -1.59
C VAL A 30 -21.18 5.77 -2.61
N SER A 31 -21.67 6.85 -3.25
CA SER A 31 -20.90 7.60 -4.24
C SER A 31 -19.62 8.20 -3.64
N HIS A 32 -19.68 8.63 -2.38
CA HIS A 32 -18.52 9.16 -1.67
C HIS A 32 -17.45 8.09 -1.43
N TYR A 33 -17.84 6.91 -0.94
CA TYR A 33 -16.90 5.80 -0.75
C TYR A 33 -16.27 5.31 -2.05
N ILE A 34 -17.04 5.26 -3.15
CA ILE A 34 -16.48 4.91 -4.48
C ILE A 34 -15.40 5.91 -4.90
N ARG A 35 -15.63 7.22 -4.71
CA ARG A 35 -14.64 8.25 -5.06
C ARG A 35 -13.38 8.15 -4.19
N ILE A 36 -13.53 7.84 -2.91
CA ILE A 36 -12.38 7.58 -2.02
C ILE A 36 -11.60 6.37 -2.52
N GLY A 37 -12.27 5.26 -2.82
CA GLY A 37 -11.63 4.05 -3.37
C GLY A 37 -10.83 4.35 -4.63
N GLN A 38 -11.42 5.07 -5.59
CA GLN A 38 -10.74 5.50 -6.81
C GLN A 38 -9.51 6.37 -6.55
N ALA A 39 -9.60 7.31 -5.61
CA ALA A 39 -8.47 8.15 -5.26
C ALA A 39 -7.34 7.33 -4.60
N VAL A 40 -7.69 6.41 -3.69
CA VAL A 40 -6.72 5.53 -3.03
C VAL A 40 -6.03 4.60 -4.02
N GLU A 41 -6.77 3.97 -4.92
CA GLU A 41 -6.21 3.10 -5.98
C GLU A 41 -5.34 3.86 -6.98
N SER A 42 -5.54 5.18 -7.14
CA SER A 42 -4.65 6.01 -7.97
C SER A 42 -3.32 6.36 -7.29
N LEU A 43 -3.28 6.28 -5.95
CA LEU A 43 -2.13 6.68 -5.13
C LEU A 43 -1.30 5.48 -4.66
N LEU A 44 -1.93 4.32 -4.47
CA LEU A 44 -1.32 3.13 -3.93
C LEU A 44 -1.39 1.98 -4.93
N SER A 45 -0.39 1.09 -4.91
CA SER A 45 -0.47 -0.15 -5.68
C SER A 45 -1.59 -1.04 -5.15
N HIS A 46 -2.16 -1.86 -6.04
CA HIS A 46 -3.25 -2.77 -5.69
C HIS A 46 -2.91 -3.68 -4.49
N ASP A 47 -1.67 -4.16 -4.40
CA ASP A 47 -1.23 -5.02 -3.30
C ASP A 47 -1.20 -4.30 -1.96
N ILE A 48 -0.82 -3.02 -1.93
CA ILE A 48 -0.86 -2.22 -0.71
C ILE A 48 -2.31 -2.03 -0.26
N VAL A 49 -3.22 -1.70 -1.19
CA VAL A 49 -4.65 -1.55 -0.87
C VAL A 49 -5.24 -2.85 -0.32
N ALA A 50 -4.94 -3.99 -0.95
CA ALA A 50 -5.40 -5.30 -0.51
C ALA A 50 -4.94 -5.63 0.92
N ARG A 51 -3.67 -5.34 1.25
CA ARG A 51 -3.12 -5.57 2.60
C ARG A 51 -3.76 -4.66 3.64
N ILE A 52 -3.99 -3.38 3.31
CA ILE A 52 -4.68 -2.44 4.20
C ILE A 52 -6.09 -2.94 4.53
N LEU A 53 -6.83 -3.41 3.53
CA LEU A 53 -8.18 -3.95 3.71
C LEU A 53 -8.19 -5.22 4.59
N GLN A 54 -7.15 -6.06 4.50
CA GLN A 54 -7.02 -7.27 5.33
C GLN A 54 -6.60 -6.97 6.77
N ALA A 55 -5.82 -5.90 6.99
CA ALA A 55 -5.26 -5.56 8.29
C ALA A 55 -6.32 -5.13 9.33
N LYS A 56 -7.59 -4.92 8.91
CA LYS A 56 -8.71 -4.54 9.79
C LYS A 56 -8.33 -3.44 10.79
N ILE A 57 -7.65 -2.41 10.31
CA ILE A 57 -7.16 -1.31 11.14
C ILE A 57 -8.37 -0.63 11.77
N SER A 58 -8.48 -0.68 13.09
CA SER A 58 -9.56 -0.03 13.82
C SER A 58 -9.34 1.48 13.85
N SER A 59 -10.44 2.24 13.69
CA SER A 59 -10.41 3.70 13.82
C SER A 59 -10.32 4.10 15.29
N SER A 60 -9.13 4.05 15.90
CA SER A 60 -8.87 4.95 17.03
C SER A 60 -8.47 6.32 16.47
N GLU A 61 -8.92 7.41 17.09
CA GLU A 61 -8.51 8.77 16.70
C GLU A 61 -7.03 9.07 17.01
N ASP A 62 -6.28 8.08 17.48
CA ASP A 62 -4.90 8.21 17.90
C ASP A 62 -3.92 8.03 16.73
N ALA A 63 -2.76 8.68 16.84
CA ALA A 63 -1.61 8.50 15.94
C ALA A 63 -1.26 7.02 15.66
N SER A 64 -1.61 6.13 16.59
CA SER A 64 -1.51 4.67 16.48
C SER A 64 -2.14 4.08 15.22
N ALA A 65 -3.28 4.62 14.75
CA ALA A 65 -3.95 4.11 13.54
C ALA A 65 -3.16 4.45 12.26
N LEU A 66 -2.56 5.64 12.20
CA LEU A 66 -1.69 6.06 11.10
C LEU A 66 -0.36 5.30 11.11
N ASP A 67 0.19 5.04 12.29
CA ASP A 67 1.41 4.24 12.44
C ASP A 67 1.17 2.78 12.02
N ALA A 68 0.03 2.19 12.40
CA ALA A 68 -0.37 0.86 11.95
C ALA A 68 -0.55 0.81 10.42
N LEU A 69 -1.18 1.82 9.84
CA LEU A 69 -1.35 1.94 8.39
C LEU A 69 0.01 2.06 7.67
N SER A 70 0.90 2.90 8.20
CA SER A 70 2.27 3.09 7.69
C SER A 70 3.08 1.81 7.77
N ALA A 71 2.96 1.04 8.86
CA ALA A 71 3.63 -0.25 9.02
C ALA A 71 3.18 -1.25 7.95
N VAL A 72 1.88 -1.39 7.71
CA VAL A 72 1.34 -2.28 6.66
C VAL A 72 1.82 -1.88 5.27
N ALA A 73 1.91 -0.57 4.99
CA ALA A 73 2.38 -0.08 3.69
C ALA A 73 3.90 -0.25 3.49
N LYS A 74 4.69 -0.24 4.58
CA LYS A 74 6.16 -0.37 4.53
C LYS A 74 6.66 -1.81 4.49
N ASP A 75 5.91 -2.74 5.07
CA ASP A 75 6.33 -4.14 5.07
C ASP A 75 6.32 -4.65 3.62
N PRO A 76 7.42 -5.21 3.08
CA PRO A 76 7.40 -5.72 1.72
C PRO A 76 6.63 -7.06 1.67
N SER A 77 5.88 -7.28 0.58
CA SER A 77 5.25 -8.57 0.32
C SER A 77 6.31 -9.65 0.02
N SER A 78 5.96 -10.94 0.15
CA SER A 78 6.87 -12.03 -0.22
C SER A 78 7.33 -11.94 -1.68
N GLU A 79 6.44 -11.51 -2.59
CA GLU A 79 6.77 -11.30 -4.00
C GLU A 79 7.73 -10.12 -4.19
N GLU A 80 7.53 -9.02 -3.45
CA GLU A 80 8.45 -7.86 -3.46
C GLU A 80 9.84 -8.24 -2.92
N ILE A 81 9.89 -9.09 -1.90
CA ILE A 81 11.14 -9.64 -1.35
C ILE A 81 11.85 -10.51 -2.39
N GLU A 82 11.15 -11.47 -3.01
CA GLU A 82 11.71 -12.35 -4.04
C GLU A 82 12.22 -11.55 -5.24
N PHE A 83 11.43 -10.58 -5.71
CA PHE A 83 11.84 -9.67 -6.78
C PHE A 83 13.11 -8.89 -6.41
N HIS A 84 13.21 -8.40 -5.18
CA HIS A 84 14.39 -7.69 -4.71
C HIS A 84 15.63 -8.61 -4.65
N ILE A 85 15.48 -9.83 -4.14
CA ILE A 85 16.55 -10.85 -4.09
C ILE A 85 17.02 -11.19 -5.50
N GLU A 86 16.12 -11.45 -6.44
CA GLU A 86 16.48 -11.74 -7.83
C GLU A 86 17.26 -10.59 -8.47
N ARG A 87 16.87 -9.34 -8.21
CA ARG A 87 17.61 -8.17 -8.70
C ARG A 87 19.00 -8.08 -8.10
N GLN A 88 19.16 -8.34 -6.80
CA GLN A 88 20.47 -8.37 -6.17
C GLN A 88 21.38 -9.45 -6.78
N LEU A 89 20.86 -10.66 -6.97
CA LEU A 89 21.59 -11.78 -7.59
C LEU A 89 22.07 -11.46 -9.02
N ARG A 90 21.30 -10.68 -9.77
CA ARG A 90 21.66 -10.22 -11.12
C ARG A 90 22.57 -8.99 -11.14
N GLY A 91 22.99 -8.49 -9.98
CA GLY A 91 23.78 -7.26 -9.86
C GLY A 91 22.99 -5.98 -10.20
N LEU A 92 21.66 -6.06 -10.28
CA LEU A 92 20.75 -4.95 -10.57
C LEU A 92 20.09 -4.38 -9.30
N GLY A 93 20.58 -4.78 -8.13
CA GLY A 93 20.19 -4.22 -6.84
C GLY A 93 20.58 -2.75 -6.73
N VAL A 94 19.75 -1.98 -6.04
CA VAL A 94 19.99 -0.57 -5.71
C VAL A 94 19.72 -0.38 -4.23
N GLY A 95 20.54 0.43 -3.56
CA GLY A 95 20.42 0.77 -2.15
C GLY A 95 20.84 2.21 -1.89
N LEU A 96 20.82 2.60 -0.63
CA LEU A 96 21.38 3.86 -0.16
C LEU A 96 22.60 3.58 0.72
N ASP A 97 23.65 4.38 0.59
CA ASP A 97 24.77 4.39 1.53
C ASP A 97 24.43 5.20 2.80
N ASP A 98 25.36 5.22 3.76
CA ASP A 98 25.21 5.96 5.03
C ASP A 98 25.04 7.48 4.84
N SER A 99 25.37 8.00 3.65
CA SER A 99 25.21 9.41 3.28
C SER A 99 23.93 9.68 2.48
N GLY A 100 23.12 8.65 2.23
CA GLY A 100 21.88 8.75 1.45
C GLY A 100 22.10 8.82 -0.06
N ASN A 101 23.28 8.45 -0.56
CA ASN A 101 23.54 8.36 -2.00
C ASN A 101 23.08 7.00 -2.53
N LEU A 102 22.58 7.00 -3.77
CA LEU A 102 22.24 5.76 -4.47
C LEU A 102 23.51 4.96 -4.77
N VAL A 103 23.52 3.71 -4.34
CA VAL A 103 24.56 2.73 -4.65
C VAL A 103 23.97 1.57 -5.43
N TYR A 104 24.69 1.15 -6.48
CA TYR A 104 24.26 0.05 -7.34
C TYR A 104 25.11 -1.20 -7.05
N GLN A 105 24.44 -2.35 -6.95
CA GLN A 105 25.11 -3.63 -6.67
C GLN A 105 26.18 -3.97 -7.72
N ARG A 106 25.97 -3.57 -8.98
CA ARG A 106 26.96 -3.72 -10.05
C ARG A 106 28.27 -3.00 -9.76
N ASP A 107 28.18 -1.79 -9.25
CA ASP A 107 29.34 -0.93 -8.98
C ASP A 107 30.10 -1.43 -7.75
N ILE A 108 29.38 -1.92 -6.73
CA ILE A 108 29.96 -2.59 -5.57
C ILE A 108 30.69 -3.87 -5.97
N ASN A 109 30.09 -4.68 -6.85
CA ASN A 109 30.68 -5.91 -7.34
C ASN A 109 31.94 -5.62 -8.19
N ALA A 110 31.89 -4.59 -9.05
CA ALA A 110 33.05 -4.16 -9.84
C ALA A 110 34.21 -3.70 -8.94
N ALA A 111 33.95 -2.89 -7.91
CA ALA A 111 34.96 -2.42 -6.97
C ALA A 111 35.58 -3.56 -6.14
N LYS A 112 34.78 -4.60 -5.80
CA LYS A 112 35.30 -5.81 -5.14
C LYS A 112 36.22 -6.65 -6.03
N VAL A 113 35.98 -6.68 -7.34
CA VAL A 113 36.83 -7.41 -8.29
C VAL A 113 38.17 -6.69 -8.47
N GLU A 114 38.20 -5.36 -8.47
CA GLU A 114 39.46 -4.58 -8.53
C GLU A 114 40.28 -4.64 -7.22
N ALA A 115 39.63 -4.84 -6.08
CA ALA A 115 40.28 -4.90 -4.76
C ALA A 115 40.80 -6.30 -4.36
N ALA A 116 40.57 -7.34 -5.16
CA ALA A 116 41.04 -8.69 -4.88
C ALA A 116 42.53 -8.83 -5.29
N PRO A 117 43.47 -9.15 -4.37
CA PRO A 117 44.86 -9.40 -4.74
C PRO A 117 44.97 -10.66 -5.61
N ALA A 118 45.83 -10.59 -6.64
CA ALA A 118 46.12 -11.63 -7.62
C ALA A 118 46.74 -12.90 -7.00
#